data_AF-A0A2H3B0D5-F1
#
_entry.id   AF-A0A2H3B0D5-F1
#
_cell.length_a   1.000
_cell.length_b   1.000
_cell.length_c   1.000
_cell.angle_alpha   90.00
_cell.angle_beta   90.00
_cell.angle_gamma   90.00
#
_symmetry.space_group_name_H-M   'P 1'
#
loop_
_entity.id
_entity.type
_entity.pdbx_description
1 polymer ?
#
loop_
_entity_poly.entity_id
_entity_poly.type
_entity_poly.pdbx_seq_one_letter_code
_entity_poly.pdbx_strand_id
1 'polypeptide(L)' 'AICVGMHPGTMKTDLSKDFWGGVREDQLFEPEDAAKKVVRVVNDLGEEHRGRIWDWAQKEVLP' A
#
# COMPACT_ATOMS: atom_id res chain seq x y z
N ALA A 1 10.14 10.60 -15.16
CA ALA A 1 9.56 10.82 -13.80
C ALA A 1 8.12 10.33 -13.81
N ILE A 2 7.65 9.72 -12.72
CA ILE A 2 6.31 9.11 -12.66
C ILE A 2 5.49 9.69 -11.51
N CYS A 3 4.16 9.69 -11.67
CA CYS A 3 3.20 9.97 -10.62
C CYS A 3 2.27 8.76 -10.52
N VAL A 4 2.07 8.27 -9.29
CA VAL A 4 1.29 7.06 -8.99
C VAL A 4 0.49 7.25 -7.71
N GLY A 5 -0.66 6.61 -7.61
CA GLY A 5 -1.37 6.43 -6.36
C GLY A 5 -0.86 5.19 -5.62
N MET A 6 -0.84 5.24 -4.30
CA MET A 6 -0.46 4.13 -3.43
C MET A 6 -1.63 3.82 -2.50
N HIS A 7 -2.17 2.60 -2.58
CA HIS A 7 -3.13 2.07 -1.62
C HIS A 7 -2.44 1.00 -0.74
N PRO A 8 -1.87 1.39 0.40
CA PRO A 8 -0.96 0.52 1.13
C PRO A 8 -1.66 -0.50 2.06
N GLY A 9 -2.99 -0.60 2.03
CA GLY A 9 -3.79 -1.38 2.96
C GLY A 9 -3.90 -0.75 4.35
N THR A 10 -4.41 -1.53 5.33
CA THR A 10 -4.51 -1.05 6.71
C THR A 10 -3.19 -1.32 7.45
N MET A 11 -2.60 -0.25 7.96
CA MET A 11 -1.40 -0.30 8.80
C MET A 11 -1.78 -0.16 10.27
N LYS A 12 -0.91 -0.52 11.21
CA LYS A 12 -1.06 -0.22 12.63
C LYS A 12 -0.50 1.15 12.98
N THR A 13 -1.22 2.18 12.55
CA THR A 13 -0.92 3.59 12.88
C THR A 13 -1.97 4.15 13.82
N ASP A 14 -1.68 5.27 14.47
CA ASP A 14 -2.68 5.95 15.30
C ASP A 14 -3.95 6.33 14.51
N LEU A 15 -3.80 6.67 13.22
CA LEU A 15 -4.92 7.03 12.34
C LEU A 15 -5.90 5.87 12.11
N SER A 16 -5.41 4.64 12.06
CA SER A 16 -6.18 3.45 11.64
C SER A 16 -6.68 2.59 12.80
N LYS A 17 -6.34 2.95 14.04
CA LYS A 17 -6.57 2.15 15.26
C LYS A 17 -7.99 1.63 15.41
N ASP A 18 -8.96 2.49 15.15
CA ASP A 18 -10.39 2.17 15.30
C ASP A 18 -10.92 1.23 14.20
N PHE A 19 -10.14 1.00 13.14
CA PHE A 19 -10.53 0.17 11.99
C PHE A 19 -9.92 -1.23 12.03
N TRP A 20 -8.99 -1.53 12.95
CA TRP A 20 -8.25 -2.80 12.98
C TRP A 20 -9.16 -4.02 13.17
N GLY A 21 -10.24 -3.89 13.94
CA GLY A 21 -11.15 -5.01 14.22
C GLY A 21 -11.89 -5.56 12.99
N GLY A 22 -11.97 -4.79 11.89
CA GLY A 22 -12.58 -5.21 10.64
C GLY A 22 -11.60 -5.78 9.60
N VAL A 23 -10.30 -5.83 9.92
CA VAL A 23 -9.25 -6.19 8.98
C VAL A 23 -8.77 -7.61 9.25
N ARG A 24 -8.60 -8.41 8.19
CA ARG A 24 -8.00 -9.74 8.31
C ARG A 24 -6.57 -9.60 8.84
N GLU A 25 -6.16 -10.47 9.75
CA GLU A 25 -4.86 -10.36 10.43
C GLU A 25 -3.67 -10.35 9.45
N ASP A 26 -3.77 -11.10 8.34
CA ASP A 26 -2.78 -11.12 7.25
C ASP A 26 -2.77 -9.85 6.36
N GLN A 27 -3.69 -8.91 6.61
CA GLN A 27 -3.83 -7.63 5.92
C GLN A 27 -3.69 -6.43 6.88
N LEU A 28 -3.35 -6.67 8.15
CA LEU A 28 -3.06 -5.64 9.14
C LEU A 28 -1.56 -5.60 9.43
N PHE A 29 -0.87 -4.59 8.88
CA PHE A 29 0.59 -4.54 8.89
C PHE A 29 1.16 -3.70 10.03
N GLU A 30 2.26 -4.14 10.62
CA GLU A 30 3.11 -3.27 11.45
C GLU A 30 3.72 -2.14 10.59
N PRO A 31 3.98 -0.95 11.16
CA PRO A 31 4.51 0.20 10.42
C PRO A 31 5.78 -0.11 9.61
N GLU A 32 6.72 -0.83 10.19
CA GLU A 32 8.00 -1.19 9.54
C GLU A 32 7.78 -2.09 8.32
N ASP A 33 6.87 -3.06 8.43
CA ASP A 33 6.57 -3.97 7.33
C ASP A 33 5.73 -3.30 6.24
N ALA A 34 4.89 -2.34 6.61
CA ALA A 34 4.17 -1.51 5.66
C ALA A 34 5.13 -0.64 4.83
N ALA A 35 6.08 0.03 5.49
CA ALA A 35 7.10 0.84 4.82
C ALA A 35 7.93 0.02 3.81
N LYS A 36 8.37 -1.19 4.20
CA LYS A 36 9.08 -2.11 3.29
C LYS A 36 8.25 -2.46 2.05
N LYS A 37 6.94 -2.72 2.20
CA LYS A 37 6.05 -3.03 1.07
C LYS A 37 5.90 -1.83 0.13
N VAL A 38 5.69 -0.63 0.68
CA VAL A 38 5.58 0.61 -0.12
C VAL A 38 6.86 0.86 -0.92
N VAL A 39 8.04 0.75 -0.27
CA VAL A 39 9.33 0.90 -0.94
C VAL A 39 9.52 -0.13 -2.05
N ARG A 40 9.18 -1.40 -1.78
CA ARG A 40 9.25 -2.47 -2.78
C ARG A 40 8.39 -2.15 -4.00
N VAL A 41 7.12 -1.76 -3.80
CA VAL A 41 6.23 -1.41 -4.91
C VAL A 41 6.85 -0.28 -5.72
N VAL A 42 7.23 0.83 -5.09
CA VAL A 42 7.79 1.99 -5.81
C VAL A 42 9.07 1.66 -6.57
N ASN A 43 9.94 0.80 -6.04
CA ASN A 43 11.17 0.37 -6.71
C ASN A 43 10.92 -0.46 -7.98
N ASP A 44 9.79 -1.16 -8.04
CA ASP A 44 9.44 -2.04 -9.15
C ASP A 44 8.58 -1.31 -10.22
N LEU A 45 8.19 -0.05 -10.00
CA LEU A 45 7.38 0.72 -10.96
C LEU A 45 8.23 1.44 -12.01
N GLY A 46 7.71 1.45 -13.24
CA GLY A 46 8.26 2.09 -14.43
C GLY A 46 7.34 3.15 -15.03
N GLU A 47 7.76 3.78 -16.14
CA GLU A 47 6.98 4.84 -16.80
C GLU A 47 5.63 4.36 -17.35
N GLU A 48 5.54 3.09 -17.74
CA GLU A 48 4.34 2.39 -18.19
C GLU A 48 3.27 2.24 -17.08
N HIS A 49 3.70 2.37 -15.82
CA HIS A 49 2.86 2.23 -14.64
C HIS A 49 2.29 3.55 -14.11
N ARG A 50 2.61 4.69 -14.75
CA ARG A 50 2.16 6.03 -14.35
C ARG A 50 0.64 6.19 -14.42
N GLY A 51 0.10 7.08 -13.60
CA GLY A 51 -1.33 7.46 -13.64
C GLY A 51 -2.29 6.39 -13.11
N ARG A 52 -1.76 5.37 -12.42
CA ARG A 52 -2.52 4.26 -11.83
C ARG A 52 -2.37 4.23 -10.31
N ILE A 53 -3.20 3.46 -9.63
CA ILE A 53 -3.15 3.22 -8.19
C ILE A 53 -2.64 1.80 -7.96
N TRP A 54 -1.69 1.62 -7.04
CA TRP A 54 -1.06 0.34 -6.76
C TRP A 54 -1.25 -0.06 -5.31
N ASP A 55 -1.55 -1.33 -5.06
CA ASP A 55 -1.57 -1.88 -3.71
C ASP A 55 -0.19 -2.38 -3.25
N TRP A 56 -0.10 -2.70 -1.96
CA TRP A 56 1.09 -3.28 -1.32
C TRP A 56 1.53 -4.63 -1.92
N ALA A 57 0.66 -5.29 -2.71
CA ALA A 57 0.89 -6.57 -3.38
C ALA A 57 1.23 -6.41 -4.88
N GLN A 58 1.56 -5.19 -5.33
CA GLN A 58 1.87 -4.85 -6.73
C GLN A 58 0.69 -5.08 -7.70
N LYS A 59 -0.54 -5.02 -7.19
CA LYS A 59 -1.74 -5.09 -8.03
C LYS A 59 -2.27 -3.69 -8.27
N GLU A 60 -2.73 -3.48 -9.50
CA GLU A 60 -3.45 -2.27 -9.85
C GLU A 60 -4.81 -2.26 -9.15
N VAL A 61 -5.12 -1.14 -8.48
CA VAL A 61 -6.40 -0.88 -7.84
C VAL A 61 -7.20 0.02 -8.76
N LEU A 62 -8.36 -0.46 -9.19
CA LEU A 62 -9.30 0.35 -9.97
C LEU A 62 -10.03 1.34 -9.04
N PRO A 63 -10.27 2.59 -9.49
CA PRO A 63 -11.03 3.58 -8.72
C PRO A 63 -12.48 3.16 -8.41
#